data_AF-A0A2S5DFG4-F1
#
_entry.id   AF-A0A2S5DFG4-F1
#
_cell.length_a   1.000
_cell.length_b   1.000
_cell.length_c   1.000
_cell.angle_alpha   90.00
_cell.angle_beta   90.00
_cell.angle_gamma   90.00
#
_symmetry.space_group_name_H-M   'P 1'
#
loop_
_entity.id
_entity.type
_entity.pdbx_description
1 polymer ?
#
loop_
_entity_poly.entity_id
_entity_poly.type
_entity_poly.pdbx_seq_one_letter_code
_entity_poly.pdbx_strand_id
1 'polypeptide(L)'
;MNWKQLSKQQQVAAVMITFALTAWPAVGIDMPPAAHEYNTDTRPALFLKHRPSLALTFESPITPADAMAGTIPAGKREAFLRYCGTRYGTETAEDCLTPLQARLRDAGFTTTERR
;
A
#
# COMPACT_ATOMS: atom_id res chain seq x y z
N MET A 1 3.19 -34.37 14.66
CA MET A 1 4.62 -34.25 14.30
C MET A 1 5.37 -33.84 15.57
N ASN A 2 6.35 -34.62 16.03
CA ASN A 2 6.97 -34.43 17.35
C ASN A 2 8.09 -33.37 17.27
N TRP A 3 7.86 -32.16 17.78
CA TRP A 3 8.77 -31.00 17.66
C TRP A 3 10.20 -31.27 18.19
N LYS A 4 10.32 -32.27 19.07
CA LYS A 4 11.58 -32.71 19.69
C LYS A 4 12.52 -33.46 18.72
N GLN A 5 12.06 -33.86 17.53
CA GLN A 5 12.89 -34.52 16.50
C GLN A 5 13.55 -33.56 15.50
N LEU A 6 13.20 -32.27 15.53
CA LEU A 6 13.77 -31.27 14.62
C LEU A 6 15.12 -30.77 15.12
N SER A 7 16.07 -30.54 14.20
CA SER A 7 17.32 -29.86 14.53
C SER A 7 17.05 -28.41 14.98
N LYS A 8 17.95 -27.81 15.77
CA LYS A 8 17.83 -26.40 16.18
C LYS A 8 17.66 -25.46 14.99
N GLN A 9 18.33 -25.74 13.86
CA GLN A 9 18.18 -24.99 12.62
C GLN A 9 16.77 -25.10 12.03
N GLN A 10 16.19 -26.31 12.02
CA GLN A 10 14.83 -26.53 11.53
C GLN A 10 13.79 -25.85 12.44
N GLN A 11 14.01 -25.82 13.76
CA GLN A 11 13.14 -25.12 14.69
C GLN A 11 13.16 -23.60 14.44
N VAL A 12 14.34 -23.00 14.27
CA VAL A 12 14.47 -21.57 13.94
C VAL A 12 13.80 -21.25 12.61
N ALA A 13 14.05 -22.06 11.57
CA ALA A 13 13.42 -21.88 10.27
C ALA A 13 11.88 -21.95 10.35
N ALA A 14 11.35 -22.93 11.07
CA ALA A 14 9.90 -23.05 11.27
C ALA A 14 9.31 -21.81 11.95
N VAL A 15 9.96 -21.29 12.99
CA VAL A 15 9.52 -20.06 13.68
C VAL A 15 9.51 -18.86 12.72
N MET A 16 10.57 -18.68 11.93
CA MET A 16 10.66 -17.59 10.95
C MET A 16 9.58 -17.69 9.88
N ILE A 17 9.32 -18.90 9.37
CA ILE A 17 8.27 -19.16 8.37
C ILE A 17 6.88 -18.87 8.96
N THR A 18 6.59 -19.37 10.16
CA THR A 18 5.31 -19.10 10.83
C THR A 18 5.12 -17.61 11.09
N PHE A 19 6.16 -16.90 11.51
CA PHE A 19 6.11 -15.45 11.69
C PHE A 19 5.84 -14.73 10.37
N ALA A 20 6.54 -15.08 9.30
CA ALA A 20 6.30 -14.48 7.98
C ALA A 20 4.86 -14.71 7.48
N LEU A 21 4.37 -15.95 7.62
CA LEU A 21 3.01 -16.35 7.22
C LEU A 21 1.89 -15.73 8.08
N THR A 22 2.20 -15.26 9.28
CA THR A 22 1.22 -14.61 10.17
C THR A 22 1.30 -13.09 10.08
N ALA A 23 2.47 -12.53 9.79
CA ALA A 23 2.69 -11.10 9.64
C ALA A 23 2.29 -10.56 8.25
N TRP A 24 2.40 -11.37 7.17
CA TRP A 24 2.12 -10.89 5.82
C TRP A 24 0.71 -10.28 5.57
N PRO A 25 -0.39 -10.68 6.25
CA PRO A 25 -1.69 -10.05 6.03
C PRO A 25 -1.78 -8.67 6.68
N ALA A 26 -0.81 -8.31 7.53
CA ALA A 26 -0.74 -7.07 8.28
C ALA A 26 0.28 -6.07 7.73
N VAL A 27 1.22 -6.49 6.87
CA VAL A 27 2.21 -5.60 6.24
C VAL A 27 1.98 -5.50 4.73
N GLY A 28 2.12 -4.29 4.18
CA GLY A 28 2.04 -4.02 2.75
C GLY A 28 3.19 -3.14 2.26
N ILE A 29 3.45 -3.20 0.96
CA ILE A 29 4.40 -2.36 0.25
C ILE A 29 3.60 -1.51 -0.72
N ASP A 30 3.62 -0.21 -0.53
CA ASP A 30 2.93 0.72 -1.40
C ASP A 30 3.91 1.21 -2.47
N MET A 31 3.62 0.85 -3.72
CA MET A 31 4.49 1.16 -4.85
C MET A 31 4.32 2.62 -5.25
N PRO A 32 5.40 3.25 -5.71
CA PRO A 32 5.32 4.59 -6.26
C PRO A 32 4.43 4.63 -7.51
N PRO A 33 3.75 5.75 -7.81
CA PRO A 33 3.21 5.98 -9.15
C PRO A 33 4.35 5.87 -10.18
N ALA A 34 4.06 5.35 -11.38
CA ALA A 34 5.08 5.01 -12.38
C ALA A 34 6.00 6.22 -12.68
N ALA A 35 7.29 6.06 -12.34
CA ALA A 35 8.31 7.12 -12.40
C ALA A 35 8.59 7.68 -13.81
N HIS A 36 8.13 7.01 -14.87
CA HIS A 36 8.30 7.50 -16.24
C HIS A 36 7.34 8.64 -16.61
N GLU A 37 6.21 8.77 -15.93
CA GLU A 37 5.25 9.85 -16.20
C GLU A 37 5.52 11.12 -15.39
N TYR A 38 6.25 11.00 -14.28
CA TYR A 38 6.45 12.08 -13.32
C TYR A 38 7.90 12.04 -12.84
N ASN A 39 8.66 13.12 -13.08
CA ASN A 39 10.09 13.25 -12.77
C ASN A 39 10.32 13.37 -11.24
N THR A 40 9.90 12.35 -10.49
CA THR A 40 9.87 12.32 -9.02
C THR A 40 10.57 11.05 -8.52
N ASP A 41 11.43 11.23 -7.51
CA ASP A 41 12.13 10.13 -6.81
C ASP A 41 11.19 9.42 -5.82
N THR A 42 10.17 8.75 -6.35
CA THR A 42 9.24 7.99 -5.53
C THR A 42 9.76 6.57 -5.28
N ARG A 43 9.93 6.21 -4.00
CA ARG A 43 10.37 4.88 -3.55
C ARG A 43 9.19 4.08 -3.00
N PRO A 44 9.24 2.73 -3.05
CA PRO A 44 8.26 1.90 -2.35
C PRO A 44 8.25 2.21 -0.85
N ALA A 45 7.05 2.27 -0.26
CA ALA A 45 6.85 2.58 1.16
C ALA A 45 6.19 1.41 1.90
N LEU A 46 6.82 0.95 2.98
CA LEU A 46 6.22 -0.05 3.86
C LEU A 46 5.08 0.57 4.67
N PHE A 47 4.00 -0.18 4.87
CA PHE A 47 2.89 0.24 5.73
C PHE A 47 2.25 -0.94 6.46
N LEU A 48 1.57 -0.64 7.57
CA LEU A 48 0.70 -1.57 8.27
C LEU A 48 -0.70 -1.50 7.67
N LYS A 49 -1.22 -2.65 7.24
CA LYS A 49 -2.57 -2.77 6.69
C LYS A 49 -3.59 -2.59 7.81
N HIS A 50 -4.60 -1.75 7.55
CA HIS A 50 -5.76 -1.58 8.44
C HIS A 50 -6.84 -2.63 8.21
N ARG A 51 -6.86 -3.25 7.02
CA ARG A 51 -7.74 -4.38 6.68
C ARG A 51 -6.90 -5.53 6.12
N PRO A 52 -7.19 -6.78 6.51
CA PRO A 52 -6.43 -7.94 6.06
C PRO A 52 -6.52 -8.07 4.54
N SER A 53 -5.37 -8.32 3.91
CA SER A 53 -5.27 -8.57 2.47
C SER A 53 -4.08 -9.48 2.18
N LEU A 54 -4.26 -10.41 1.23
CA LEU A 54 -3.21 -11.30 0.74
C LEU A 54 -2.26 -10.59 -0.24
N ALA A 55 -2.65 -9.43 -0.78
CA ALA A 55 -1.75 -8.64 -1.62
C ALA A 55 -0.59 -8.11 -0.77
N LEU A 56 0.65 -8.27 -1.25
CA LEU A 56 1.82 -7.69 -0.60
C LEU A 56 2.10 -6.29 -1.14
N THR A 57 2.01 -6.12 -2.46
CA THR A 57 2.22 -4.85 -3.15
C THR A 57 0.90 -4.17 -3.45
N PHE A 58 0.86 -2.85 -3.28
CA PHE A 58 -0.33 -2.02 -3.49
C PHE A 58 0.05 -0.82 -4.33
N GLU A 59 -0.84 -0.41 -5.22
CA GLU A 59 -0.70 0.80 -6.00
C GLU A 59 -1.99 1.59 -5.87
N SER A 60 -1.89 2.93 -5.86
CA SER A 60 -3.08 3.77 -5.96
C SER A 60 -3.78 3.47 -7.29
N PRO A 61 -5.08 3.15 -7.30
CA PRO A 61 -5.78 2.88 -8.55
C PRO A 61 -6.00 4.15 -9.38
N ILE A 62 -5.91 5.33 -8.77
CA ILE A 62 -6.04 6.63 -9.45
C ILE A 62 -4.67 7.28 -9.65
N THR A 63 -4.58 8.16 -10.66
CA THR A 63 -3.33 8.88 -10.96
C THR A 63 -3.05 9.94 -9.88
N PRO A 64 -1.79 10.38 -9.72
CA PRO A 64 -1.49 11.52 -8.87
C PRO A 64 -2.28 12.78 -9.25
N ALA A 65 -2.46 13.04 -10.56
CA ALA A 65 -3.25 14.18 -11.04
C ALA A 65 -4.72 14.10 -10.58
N ASP A 66 -5.37 12.94 -10.75
CA ASP A 66 -6.74 12.71 -10.28
C ASP A 66 -6.86 12.91 -8.76
N ALA A 67 -5.92 12.33 -8.01
CA ALA A 67 -5.90 12.43 -6.55
C ALA A 67 -5.71 13.87 -6.08
N MET A 68 -4.79 14.62 -6.69
CA MET A 68 -4.54 16.03 -6.36
C MET A 68 -5.70 16.95 -6.78
N ALA A 69 -6.44 16.59 -7.84
CA ALA A 69 -7.68 17.25 -8.23
C ALA A 69 -8.90 16.84 -7.38
N GLY A 70 -8.74 15.88 -6.45
CA GLY A 70 -9.85 15.34 -5.65
C GLY A 70 -10.87 14.57 -6.49
N THR A 71 -10.48 14.06 -7.65
CA THR A 71 -11.36 13.37 -8.59
C THR A 71 -11.13 11.87 -8.52
N ILE A 72 -12.22 11.10 -8.59
CA ILE A 72 -12.18 9.64 -8.65
C ILE A 72 -12.90 9.20 -9.92
N PRO A 73 -12.19 8.63 -10.91
CA PRO A 73 -12.82 8.10 -12.11
C PRO A 73 -13.89 7.06 -11.76
N ALA A 74 -15.05 7.12 -12.44
CA ALA A 74 -16.22 6.31 -12.08
C ALA A 74 -15.93 4.79 -12.00
N GLY A 75 -15.11 4.26 -12.91
CA GLY A 75 -14.71 2.85 -12.92
C GLY A 75 -13.66 2.45 -11.88
N LYS A 76 -13.09 3.41 -11.14
CA LYS A 76 -12.01 3.18 -10.17
C LYS A 76 -12.47 3.30 -8.72
N ARG A 77 -13.72 3.72 -8.47
CA ARG A 77 -14.22 4.02 -7.11
C ARG A 77 -14.11 2.84 -6.14
N GLU A 78 -14.54 1.65 -6.56
CA GLU A 78 -14.50 0.47 -5.68
C GLU A 78 -13.07 0.04 -5.35
N ALA A 79 -12.20 0.01 -6.37
CA ALA A 79 -10.77 -0.29 -6.19
C ALA A 79 -10.11 0.75 -5.28
N PHE A 80 -10.46 2.03 -5.44
CA PHE A 80 -9.99 3.12 -4.59
C PHE A 80 -10.40 2.91 -3.15
N LEU A 81 -11.69 2.69 -2.86
CA LEU A 81 -12.16 2.43 -1.50
C LEU A 81 -11.52 1.19 -0.86
N ARG A 82 -11.25 0.14 -1.64
CA ARG A 82 -10.52 -1.04 -1.17
C ARG A 82 -9.08 -0.71 -0.80
N TYR A 83 -8.37 0.00 -1.68
CA TYR A 83 -7.02 0.51 -1.40
C TYR A 83 -7.02 1.37 -0.13
N CYS A 84 -7.95 2.32 -0.02
CA CYS A 84 -8.10 3.22 1.12
C CYS A 84 -8.35 2.47 2.44
N GLY A 85 -9.29 1.52 2.44
CA GLY A 85 -9.60 0.70 3.61
C GLY A 85 -8.41 -0.15 4.05
N THR A 86 -7.62 -0.67 3.12
CA THR A 86 -6.40 -1.41 3.46
C THR A 86 -5.26 -0.51 3.90
N ARG A 87 -5.02 0.62 3.23
CA ARG A 87 -3.84 1.47 3.40
C ARG A 87 -3.97 2.50 4.51
N TYR A 88 -5.15 3.11 4.66
CA TYR A 88 -5.42 4.22 5.58
C TYR A 88 -6.53 3.90 6.58
N GLY A 89 -7.23 2.78 6.44
CA GLY A 89 -8.33 2.41 7.33
C GLY A 89 -9.60 3.24 7.13
N THR A 90 -9.72 3.93 6.00
CA THR A 90 -10.86 4.81 5.71
C THR A 90 -11.92 4.09 4.88
N GLU A 91 -13.18 4.49 5.06
CA GLU A 91 -14.32 3.87 4.37
C GLU A 91 -14.94 4.77 3.29
N THR A 92 -14.58 6.05 3.29
CA THR A 92 -15.04 7.05 2.33
C THR A 92 -13.91 7.47 1.39
N ALA A 93 -14.30 8.01 0.24
CA ALA A 93 -13.38 8.53 -0.75
C ALA A 93 -12.69 9.80 -0.24
N GLU A 94 -13.47 10.67 0.38
CA GLU A 94 -13.10 11.99 0.87
C GLU A 94 -12.05 11.88 1.99
N ASP A 95 -12.26 10.97 2.96
CA ASP A 95 -11.32 10.73 4.06
C ASP A 95 -10.01 10.13 3.57
N CYS A 96 -10.03 9.39 2.45
CA CYS A 96 -8.84 8.80 1.86
C CYS A 96 -8.00 9.79 1.05
N LEU A 97 -8.65 10.73 0.36
CA LEU A 97 -7.97 11.70 -0.49
C LEU A 97 -7.00 12.57 0.32
N THR A 98 -7.37 12.96 1.55
CA THR A 98 -6.52 13.80 2.41
C THR A 98 -5.14 13.18 2.71
N PRO A 99 -5.02 11.97 3.31
CA PRO A 99 -3.73 11.34 3.55
C PRO A 99 -3.01 10.93 2.26
N LEU A 100 -3.75 10.55 1.20
CA LEU A 100 -3.15 10.25 -0.10
C LEU A 100 -2.48 11.49 -0.70
N GLN A 101 -3.16 12.63 -0.72
CA GLN A 101 -2.60 13.89 -1.21
C GLN A 101 -1.40 14.34 -0.37
N ALA A 102 -1.44 14.18 0.95
CA ALA A 102 -0.30 14.50 1.81
C ALA A 102 0.94 13.70 1.41
N ARG A 103 0.80 12.38 1.23
CA ARG A 103 1.89 11.53 0.76
C ARG A 103 2.36 11.90 -0.64
N LEU A 104 1.44 12.22 -1.56
CA LEU A 104 1.81 12.65 -2.90
C LEU A 104 2.61 13.97 -2.86
N ARG A 105 2.26 14.92 -1.99
CA ARG A 105 3.05 16.14 -1.79
C ARG A 105 4.43 15.86 -1.23
N ASP A 106 4.55 14.96 -0.25
CA ASP A 106 5.86 14.53 0.30
C ASP A 106 6.73 13.85 -0.77
N ALA A 107 6.10 13.24 -1.76
CA ALA A 107 6.72 12.64 -2.94
C ALA A 107 7.03 13.65 -4.07
N GLY A 108 6.67 14.92 -3.92
CA GLY A 108 6.95 15.99 -4.88
C GLY A 108 5.81 16.32 -5.86
N PHE A 109 4.65 15.67 -5.74
CA PHE A 109 3.48 15.99 -6.58
C PHE A 109 2.77 17.26 -6.08
N THR A 110 2.58 18.23 -6.97
CA THR A 110 1.83 19.47 -6.67
C THR A 110 0.66 19.62 -7.64
N THR A 111 -0.33 20.45 -7.29
CA THR A 111 -1.55 20.69 -8.08
C THR A 111 -1.31 21.36 -9.43
N THR A 112 -0.05 21.59 -9.84
CA THR A 112 0.31 22.50 -10.94
C THR A 112 1.20 21.86 -12.02
N GLU A 113 1.12 20.56 -12.25
CA GLU A 113 1.64 19.97 -13.51
C GLU A 113 0.49 19.66 -14.47
N ARG A 114 -0.03 20.71 -15.11
CA ARG A 114 -0.48 20.60 -16.50
C ARG A 114 0.77 20.81 -17.36
N ARG A 115 1.31 19.74 -17.95
CA ARG A 115 2.11 19.85 -19.18
C ARG A 115 1.28 19.34 -20.34
#